data_AF-A0A7S2JHD1-F1
#
_entry.id   AF-A0A7S2JHD1-F1
#
_cell.length_a   1.000
_cell.length_b   1.000
_cell.length_c   1.000
_cell.angle_alpha   90.00
_cell.angle_beta   90.00
_cell.angle_gamma   90.00
#
_symmetry.space_group_name_H-M   'P 1'
#
loop_
_entity.id
_entity.type
_entity.pdbx_description
1 polymer ?
#
loop_
_entity_poly.entity_id
_entity_poly.type
_entity_poly.pdbx_seq_one_letter_code
_entity_poly.pdbx_strand_id
1 'polypeptide(L)'
;MPAISAEVPGIATCTPDPSSCTWRCGNGIAYDLSSLKPPPGPDSTGQDSGDHQYYWRICDEAHFQTTCDGTSVEPTSNIAAIQTWGDGPGMCAAIGNLDSGSCTPLTLDEPGKGLSCHYTGGDSGRDVTFQFQCSTDTTAASVTATGPLSYQIAITGPAGCASAPGPSPGPSPGPSPGPASHSPPPSPPPSPPHSPSFIAPPPPLSPPPPSPPPPPPIICEVVPSVVSQSSDCSFECGGGGGGL
;
A
#
# COMPACT_ATOMS: atom_id res chain seq x y z
N MET A 1 -3.63 -6.70 38.92
CA MET A 1 -2.35 -7.35 38.61
C MET A 1 -2.02 -6.99 37.16
N PRO A 2 -0.95 -6.26 36.85
CA PRO A 2 -0.60 -5.97 35.47
C PRO A 2 -0.15 -7.26 34.78
N ALA A 3 -0.71 -7.55 33.62
CA ALA A 3 -0.27 -8.66 32.77
C ALA A 3 1.13 -8.31 32.24
N ILE A 4 2.13 -9.03 32.72
CA ILE A 4 3.48 -9.01 32.19
C ILE A 4 3.40 -9.78 30.88
N SER A 5 3.33 -9.06 29.76
CA SER A 5 3.42 -9.66 28.43
C SER A 5 4.83 -10.21 28.30
N ALA A 6 4.99 -11.53 28.33
CA ALA A 6 6.26 -12.17 28.08
C ALA A 6 6.59 -11.95 26.59
N GLU A 7 7.57 -11.10 26.30
CA GLU A 7 8.23 -11.09 25.00
C GLU A 7 8.75 -12.51 24.73
N VAL A 8 8.12 -13.20 23.77
CA VAL A 8 8.65 -14.43 23.23
C VAL A 8 9.97 -14.07 22.54
N PRO A 9 11.12 -14.56 23.00
CA PRO A 9 12.39 -14.29 22.34
C PRO A 9 12.34 -14.93 20.95
N GLY A 10 12.38 -14.10 19.90
CA GLY A 10 12.70 -14.58 18.56
C GLY A 10 11.71 -14.27 17.44
N ILE A 11 10.57 -13.61 17.69
CA ILE A 11 9.81 -13.01 16.58
C ILE A 11 10.55 -11.74 16.18
N ALA A 12 11.41 -11.87 15.19
CA ALA A 12 12.23 -10.77 14.71
C ALA A 12 11.35 -9.70 14.06
N THR A 13 10.94 -8.69 14.84
CA THR A 13 10.31 -7.48 14.31
C THR A 13 11.23 -6.86 13.27
N CYS A 14 10.65 -6.44 12.16
CA CYS A 14 11.36 -5.80 11.07
C CYS A 14 11.35 -4.29 11.27
N THR A 15 12.50 -3.65 11.10
CA THR A 15 12.62 -2.20 11.12
C THR A 15 12.59 -1.67 9.68
N PRO A 16 11.72 -0.71 9.36
CA PRO A 16 11.72 -0.06 8.04
C PRO A 16 12.97 0.81 7.88
N ASP A 17 13.55 0.80 6.68
CA ASP A 17 14.46 1.82 6.19
C ASP A 17 13.67 2.78 5.28
N PRO A 18 13.28 3.96 5.79
CA PRO A 18 12.40 4.88 5.08
C PRO A 18 13.03 5.43 3.80
N SER A 19 14.36 5.39 3.66
CA SER A 19 15.06 5.90 2.50
C SER A 19 15.05 4.94 1.30
N SER A 20 14.81 3.65 1.54
CA SER A 20 15.08 2.60 0.57
C SER A 20 13.94 1.59 0.40
N CYS A 21 12.78 1.79 1.03
CA CYS A 21 11.65 0.84 0.95
C CYS A 21 12.06 -0.59 1.36
N THR A 22 13.03 -0.68 2.28
CA THR A 22 13.60 -1.96 2.71
C THR A 22 13.25 -2.23 4.15
N TRP A 23 12.80 -3.44 4.47
CA TRP A 23 12.55 -3.88 5.84
C TRP A 23 13.65 -4.82 6.28
N ARG A 24 14.34 -4.47 7.37
CA ARG A 24 15.39 -5.30 7.96
C ARG A 24 14.85 -6.01 9.18
N CYS A 25 14.82 -7.33 9.12
CA CYS A 25 14.45 -8.17 10.25
C CYS A 25 15.73 -8.73 10.88
N GLY A 26 15.60 -9.35 12.05
CA GLY A 26 16.70 -10.04 12.73
C GLY A 26 17.44 -11.03 11.82
N ASN A 27 18.67 -11.39 12.21
CA ASN A 27 19.54 -12.33 11.48
C ASN A 27 19.98 -11.88 10.07
N GLY A 28 19.94 -10.57 9.79
CA GLY A 28 20.44 -10.00 8.53
C GLY A 28 19.50 -10.19 7.34
N ILE A 29 18.25 -10.58 7.60
CA ILE A 29 17.21 -10.75 6.60
C ILE A 29 16.68 -9.38 6.20
N ALA A 30 16.58 -9.14 4.89
CA ALA A 30 16.04 -7.89 4.37
C ALA A 30 15.02 -8.16 3.26
N TYR A 31 13.94 -7.40 3.22
CA TYR A 31 12.95 -7.42 2.14
C TYR A 31 13.00 -6.08 1.43
N ASP A 32 13.15 -6.12 0.11
CA ASP A 32 13.13 -4.94 -0.74
C ASP A 32 11.77 -4.86 -1.43
N LEU A 33 10.92 -3.95 -0.95
CA LEU A 33 9.60 -3.74 -1.53
C LEU A 33 9.61 -2.65 -2.60
N SER A 34 10.78 -2.12 -3.00
CA SER A 34 10.88 -0.97 -3.92
C SER A 34 10.26 -1.26 -5.28
N SER A 35 10.25 -2.52 -5.70
CA SER A 35 9.56 -2.97 -6.92
C SER A 35 8.03 -2.84 -6.86
N LEU A 36 7.44 -2.71 -5.66
CA LEU A 36 6.02 -2.45 -5.45
C LEU A 36 5.68 -0.97 -5.42
N LYS A 37 6.68 -0.08 -5.48
CA LYS A 37 6.44 1.34 -5.63
C LYS A 37 5.73 1.55 -6.97
N PRO A 38 4.47 2.02 -7.00
CA PRO A 38 3.78 2.21 -8.26
C PRO A 38 4.56 3.25 -9.08
N PRO A 39 4.66 3.08 -10.42
CA PRO A 39 5.15 4.15 -11.26
C PRO A 39 4.29 5.41 -11.04
N PRO A 40 4.83 6.62 -11.27
CA PRO A 40 4.02 7.85 -11.21
C PRO A 40 2.83 7.70 -12.17
N GLY A 41 1.64 7.49 -11.61
CA GLY A 41 0.48 6.95 -12.33
C GLY A 41 -0.61 6.47 -11.36
N PRO A 42 -1.67 5.80 -11.85
CA PRO A 42 -2.78 5.36 -11.01
C PRO A 42 -2.28 4.38 -9.95
N ASP A 43 -2.82 4.52 -8.74
CA ASP A 43 -2.50 3.70 -7.57
C ASP A 43 -2.64 2.20 -7.89
N SER A 44 -1.90 1.34 -7.16
CA SER A 44 -2.15 -0.10 -7.25
C SER A 44 -3.58 -0.39 -6.83
N THR A 45 -4.34 -1.05 -7.71
CA THR A 45 -5.75 -1.34 -7.50
C THR A 45 -5.98 -2.79 -7.14
N GLY A 46 -6.91 -3.02 -6.23
CA GLY A 46 -7.47 -4.31 -5.92
C GLY A 46 -8.98 -4.19 -5.78
N GLN A 47 -9.68 -5.27 -6.05
CA GLN A 47 -11.12 -5.33 -5.92
C GLN A 47 -11.47 -6.53 -5.03
N ASP A 48 -12.42 -6.35 -4.11
CA ASP A 48 -13.03 -7.47 -3.42
C ASP A 48 -14.26 -7.97 -4.20
N SER A 49 -15.00 -8.94 -3.64
CA SER A 49 -16.18 -9.52 -4.30
C SER A 49 -17.40 -8.57 -4.37
N GLY A 50 -17.28 -7.32 -3.95
CA GLY A 50 -18.33 -6.30 -4.01
C GLY A 50 -17.99 -5.09 -4.88
N ASP A 51 -18.75 -4.01 -4.68
CA ASP A 51 -18.55 -2.71 -5.34
C ASP A 51 -17.46 -1.85 -4.64
N HIS A 52 -16.61 -2.47 -3.83
CA HIS A 52 -15.50 -1.79 -3.18
C HIS A 52 -14.25 -1.84 -4.05
N GLN A 53 -13.59 -0.69 -4.24
CA GLN A 53 -12.25 -0.63 -4.80
C GLN A 53 -11.26 -0.27 -3.70
N TYR A 54 -10.07 -0.84 -3.80
CA TYR A 54 -8.99 -0.59 -2.85
C TYR A 54 -7.80 -0.04 -3.60
N TYR A 55 -7.21 1.00 -3.02
CA TYR A 55 -5.99 1.62 -3.49
C TYR A 55 -4.96 1.54 -2.37
N TRP A 56 -3.72 1.23 -2.67
CA TRP A 56 -2.66 1.24 -1.67
C TRP A 56 -1.35 1.72 -2.25
N ARG A 57 -0.50 2.22 -1.36
CA ARG A 57 0.88 2.58 -1.65
C ARG A 57 1.74 2.09 -0.52
N ILE A 58 2.89 1.53 -0.88
CA ILE A 58 3.87 1.04 0.08
C ILE A 58 5.17 1.75 -0.26
N CYS A 59 5.84 2.27 0.76
CA CYS A 59 7.12 2.99 0.63
C CYS A 59 7.12 4.29 -0.18
N ASP A 60 5.95 4.90 -0.36
CA ASP A 60 5.89 6.22 -0.96
C ASP A 60 5.13 7.13 -0.01
N GLU A 61 5.76 8.25 0.35
CA GLU A 61 5.07 9.37 0.99
C GLU A 61 4.11 10.06 0.01
N ALA A 62 4.20 9.70 -1.28
CA ALA A 62 3.35 10.26 -2.32
C ALA A 62 1.87 10.02 -2.02
N HIS A 63 1.17 11.13 -1.93
CA HIS A 63 -0.22 11.26 -1.60
C HIS A 63 -1.11 10.51 -2.58
N PHE A 64 -2.15 9.85 -2.07
CA PHE A 64 -3.27 9.44 -2.89
C PHE A 64 -3.84 10.68 -3.60
N GLN A 65 -3.93 10.63 -4.92
CA GLN A 65 -4.51 11.74 -5.70
C GLN A 65 -6.03 11.86 -5.46
N THR A 66 -6.66 10.82 -4.93
CA THR A 66 -8.09 10.74 -4.66
C THR A 66 -8.31 10.78 -3.15
N THR A 67 -8.82 11.89 -2.64
CA THR A 67 -9.32 12.02 -1.26
C THR A 67 -10.77 11.56 -1.14
N CYS A 68 -11.19 11.18 0.07
CA CYS A 68 -12.56 10.73 0.37
C CYS A 68 -13.64 11.82 0.30
N ASP A 69 -13.28 13.04 -0.09
CA ASP A 69 -14.17 14.21 -0.14
C ASP A 69 -14.49 14.66 -1.58
N GLY A 70 -13.99 13.94 -2.59
CA GLY A 70 -14.32 14.14 -4.00
C GLY A 70 -14.03 15.54 -4.56
N THR A 71 -13.29 16.41 -3.85
CA THR A 71 -13.17 17.83 -4.27
C THR A 71 -11.78 18.46 -4.22
N SER A 72 -10.85 18.09 -3.34
CA SER A 72 -9.47 18.59 -3.42
C SER A 72 -8.58 17.95 -2.36
N VAL A 73 -7.34 17.65 -2.75
CA VAL A 73 -6.32 17.01 -1.93
C VAL A 73 -5.79 17.99 -0.87
N GLU A 74 -6.26 17.89 0.37
CA GLU A 74 -5.33 18.05 1.48
C GLU A 74 -4.68 16.67 1.65
N PRO A 75 -3.38 16.55 1.38
CA PRO A 75 -2.69 15.29 1.56
C PRO A 75 -2.72 14.93 3.04
N THR A 76 -3.57 13.97 3.41
CA THR A 76 -3.37 13.24 4.66
C THR A 76 -2.11 12.40 4.45
N SER A 77 -0.99 12.98 4.85
CA SER A 77 0.31 12.32 4.83
C SER A 77 0.19 10.99 5.58
N ASN A 78 0.67 9.92 4.95
CA ASN A 78 0.91 8.61 5.57
C ASN A 78 -0.30 7.67 5.69
N ILE A 79 -1.23 7.64 4.73
CA ILE A 79 -2.24 6.56 4.63
C ILE A 79 -1.62 5.30 4.02
N ALA A 80 -1.95 4.11 4.55
CA ALA A 80 -1.45 2.84 4.00
C ALA A 80 -2.32 2.31 2.83
N ALA A 81 -3.64 2.39 2.97
CA ALA A 81 -4.59 2.01 1.94
C ALA A 81 -5.87 2.87 2.01
N ILE A 82 -6.64 2.91 0.92
CA ILE A 82 -7.94 3.55 0.81
C ILE A 82 -8.94 2.54 0.29
N GLN A 83 -10.13 2.52 0.86
CA GLN A 83 -11.29 1.84 0.29
C GLN A 83 -12.25 2.89 -0.27
N THR A 84 -12.76 2.69 -1.49
CA THR A 84 -13.87 3.46 -2.07
C THR A 84 -15.07 2.56 -2.30
N TRP A 85 -16.29 3.13 -2.29
CA TRP A 85 -17.52 2.41 -2.64
C TRP A 85 -18.60 3.30 -3.23
N GLY A 86 -19.53 2.66 -3.94
CA GLY A 86 -20.67 3.31 -4.59
C GLY A 86 -20.36 3.85 -5.99
N ASP A 87 -21.39 4.33 -6.67
CA ASP A 87 -21.31 4.86 -8.03
C ASP A 87 -20.77 6.31 -8.02
N GLY A 88 -19.46 6.47 -7.85
CA GLY A 88 -18.76 7.74 -8.04
C GLY A 88 -17.74 8.06 -6.93
N PRO A 89 -17.11 9.25 -6.99
CA PRO A 89 -16.05 9.69 -6.07
C PRO A 89 -16.55 10.01 -4.64
N GLY A 90 -17.72 9.50 -4.25
CA GLY A 90 -18.49 10.05 -3.13
C GLY A 90 -18.23 9.41 -1.77
N MET A 91 -17.76 8.16 -1.70
CA MET A 91 -17.49 7.52 -0.42
C MET A 91 -16.17 6.79 -0.41
N CYS A 92 -15.31 7.17 0.53
CA CYS A 92 -14.07 6.48 0.80
C CYS A 92 -13.71 6.51 2.27
N ALA A 93 -12.80 5.64 2.67
CA ALA A 93 -12.21 5.62 4.00
C ALA A 93 -10.72 5.28 3.91
N ALA A 94 -9.92 5.99 4.70
CA ALA A 94 -8.53 5.62 4.95
C ALA A 94 -8.47 4.33 5.78
N ILE A 95 -7.57 3.43 5.40
CA ILE A 95 -7.30 2.16 6.08
C ILE A 95 -5.82 2.13 6.44
N GLY A 96 -5.56 2.16 7.75
CA GLY A 96 -4.21 2.16 8.30
C GLY A 96 -3.40 3.43 7.99
N ASN A 97 -2.33 3.60 8.75
CA ASN A 97 -1.37 4.68 8.65
C ASN A 97 0.05 4.09 8.54
N LEU A 98 0.85 4.56 7.57
CA LEU A 98 2.20 4.06 7.29
C LEU A 98 3.17 4.24 8.48
N ASP A 99 2.97 5.26 9.32
CA ASP A 99 3.79 5.50 10.51
C ASP A 99 3.52 4.51 11.65
N SER A 100 2.36 3.83 11.61
CA SER A 100 1.97 2.83 12.61
C SER A 100 2.42 1.41 12.24
N GLY A 101 3.10 1.25 11.10
CA GLY A 101 3.44 -0.04 10.52
C GLY A 101 4.33 -0.89 11.42
N SER A 102 3.90 -2.12 11.69
CA SER A 102 4.72 -3.16 12.30
C SER A 102 4.81 -4.35 11.36
N CYS A 103 6.03 -4.77 11.02
CA CYS A 103 6.26 -5.88 10.11
C CYS A 103 7.00 -7.04 10.78
N THR A 104 6.64 -8.27 10.40
CA THR A 104 7.28 -9.51 10.83
C THR A 104 7.36 -10.49 9.66
N PRO A 105 8.37 -11.38 9.62
CA PRO A 105 8.37 -12.49 8.66
C PRO A 105 7.07 -13.30 8.77
N LEU A 106 6.56 -13.79 7.64
CA LEU A 106 5.28 -14.53 7.61
C LEU A 106 5.38 -15.86 8.38
N THR A 107 6.54 -16.52 8.31
CA THR A 107 6.86 -17.71 9.10
C THR A 107 8.21 -17.52 9.79
N LEU A 108 8.34 -18.02 11.02
CA LEU A 108 9.57 -17.92 11.80
C LEU A 108 10.61 -18.96 11.37
N ASP A 109 10.15 -20.11 10.87
CA ASP A 109 11.01 -21.21 10.44
C ASP A 109 11.62 -20.95 9.06
N GLU A 110 10.90 -20.20 8.21
CA GLU A 110 11.35 -19.84 6.87
C GLU A 110 11.14 -18.34 6.61
N PRO A 111 11.83 -17.46 7.35
CA PRO A 111 11.59 -16.02 7.25
C PRO A 111 11.73 -15.52 5.81
N GLY A 112 12.61 -16.10 4.99
CA GLY A 112 12.74 -15.74 3.57
C GLY A 112 11.52 -15.98 2.66
N LYS A 113 10.42 -16.56 3.17
CA LYS A 113 9.22 -16.92 2.39
C LYS A 113 8.11 -15.88 2.40
N GLY A 114 8.23 -14.83 3.20
CA GLY A 114 7.27 -13.75 3.16
C GLY A 114 7.41 -12.75 4.29
N LEU A 115 6.72 -11.63 4.14
CA LEU A 115 6.65 -10.53 5.09
C LEU A 115 5.18 -10.20 5.36
N SER A 116 4.82 -9.97 6.61
CA SER A 116 3.50 -9.48 7.02
C SER A 116 3.67 -8.12 7.67
N CYS A 117 2.93 -7.11 7.22
CA CYS A 117 2.97 -5.75 7.76
C CYS A 117 1.58 -5.30 8.17
N HIS A 118 1.40 -4.98 9.45
CA HIS A 118 0.15 -4.48 10.02
C HIS A 118 0.21 -2.96 10.21
N TYR A 119 -0.80 -2.25 9.70
CA TYR A 119 -0.93 -0.80 9.79
C TYR A 119 -2.29 -0.45 10.41
N THR A 120 -2.29 0.40 11.42
CA THR A 120 -3.48 0.84 12.19
C THR A 120 -3.74 2.33 12.02
N GLY A 121 -4.81 2.86 12.61
CA GLY A 121 -5.05 4.31 12.63
C GLY A 121 -5.71 4.86 11.37
N GLY A 122 -6.41 4.02 10.60
CA GLY A 122 -7.35 4.47 9.58
C GLY A 122 -8.65 5.02 10.17
N ASP A 123 -9.54 5.47 9.31
CA ASP A 123 -10.83 6.06 9.69
C ASP A 123 -11.67 5.09 10.50
N SER A 124 -12.33 5.58 11.56
CA SER A 124 -13.15 4.75 12.45
C SER A 124 -12.40 3.55 13.08
N GLY A 125 -11.07 3.61 13.14
CA GLY A 125 -10.24 2.53 13.68
C GLY A 125 -9.91 1.43 12.67
N ARG A 126 -10.05 1.69 11.36
CA ARG A 126 -9.70 0.73 10.30
C ARG A 126 -8.22 0.38 10.29
N ASP A 127 -7.93 -0.89 10.03
CA ASP A 127 -6.58 -1.43 9.95
C ASP A 127 -6.39 -2.33 8.72
N VAL A 128 -5.15 -2.44 8.24
CA VAL A 128 -4.78 -3.29 7.11
C VAL A 128 -3.54 -4.11 7.41
N THR A 129 -3.59 -5.38 7.01
CA THR A 129 -2.44 -6.27 6.96
C THR A 129 -2.03 -6.50 5.51
N PHE A 130 -0.83 -6.09 5.13
CA PHE A 130 -0.22 -6.51 3.88
C PHE A 130 0.53 -7.83 4.09
N GLN A 131 0.24 -8.83 3.26
CA GLN A 131 0.96 -10.09 3.24
C GLN A 131 1.71 -10.23 1.92
N PHE A 132 3.03 -10.10 1.97
CA PHE A 132 3.93 -10.32 0.85
C PHE A 132 4.39 -11.77 0.84
N GLN A 133 3.93 -12.55 -0.13
CA GLN A 133 4.31 -13.95 -0.30
C GLN A 133 5.44 -14.06 -1.33
N CYS A 134 6.54 -14.71 -0.94
CA CYS A 134 7.66 -14.92 -1.84
C CYS A 134 7.27 -15.87 -2.99
N SER A 135 7.40 -15.37 -4.21
CA SER A 135 7.19 -16.13 -5.44
C SER A 135 8.07 -15.58 -6.56
N THR A 136 8.45 -16.43 -7.51
CA THR A 136 9.09 -15.96 -8.76
C THR A 136 8.08 -15.32 -9.71
N ASP A 137 6.81 -15.71 -9.59
CA ASP A 137 5.71 -15.19 -10.39
C ASP A 137 5.00 -14.07 -9.63
N THR A 138 4.63 -13.01 -10.35
CA THR A 138 3.84 -11.90 -9.80
C THR A 138 2.36 -12.14 -10.08
N THR A 139 1.53 -12.12 -9.04
CA THR A 139 0.07 -12.15 -9.18
C THR A 139 -0.51 -10.78 -8.88
N ALA A 140 -1.70 -10.51 -9.42
CA ALA A 140 -2.50 -9.38 -8.94
C ALA A 140 -2.72 -9.52 -7.43
N ALA A 141 -2.72 -8.39 -6.73
CA ALA A 141 -3.02 -8.39 -5.31
C ALA A 141 -4.48 -8.78 -5.09
N SER A 142 -4.75 -9.50 -4.02
CA SER A 142 -6.11 -9.81 -3.57
C SER A 142 -6.40 -9.09 -2.27
N VAL A 143 -7.64 -8.64 -2.12
CA VAL A 143 -8.12 -7.98 -0.91
C VAL A 143 -9.18 -8.85 -0.27
N THR A 144 -9.11 -9.03 1.05
CA THR A 144 -10.09 -9.76 1.84
C THR A 144 -10.41 -8.98 3.10
N ALA A 145 -11.69 -8.73 3.35
CA ALA A 145 -12.12 -8.22 4.65
C ALA A 145 -11.99 -9.36 5.68
N THR A 146 -11.14 -9.16 6.70
CA THR A 146 -10.92 -10.12 7.78
C THR A 146 -11.80 -9.82 9.01
N GLY A 147 -12.44 -8.65 9.02
CA GLY A 147 -13.39 -8.21 10.02
C GLY A 147 -14.19 -7.01 9.53
N PRO A 148 -15.02 -6.39 10.40
CA PRO A 148 -15.83 -5.23 10.01
C PRO A 148 -15.01 -3.97 9.68
N LEU A 149 -13.79 -3.87 10.22
CA LEU A 149 -12.88 -2.72 10.04
C LEU A 149 -11.46 -3.14 9.69
N SER A 150 -11.22 -4.45 9.50
CA SER A 150 -9.89 -5.02 9.30
C SER A 150 -9.79 -5.66 7.93
N TYR A 151 -8.70 -5.37 7.23
CA TYR A 151 -8.48 -5.76 5.84
C TYR A 151 -7.16 -6.51 5.70
N GLN A 152 -7.12 -7.45 4.77
CA GLN A 152 -5.90 -8.12 4.36
C GLN A 152 -5.69 -7.91 2.87
N ILE A 153 -4.50 -7.45 2.50
CA ILE A 153 -4.06 -7.31 1.12
C ILE A 153 -2.92 -8.31 0.90
N ALA A 154 -3.16 -9.35 0.11
CA ALA A 154 -2.15 -10.36 -0.22
C ALA A 154 -1.50 -10.02 -1.57
N ILE A 155 -0.18 -9.97 -1.58
CA ILE A 155 0.66 -9.64 -2.74
C ILE A 155 1.65 -10.79 -2.92
N THR A 156 1.59 -11.49 -4.05
CA THR A 156 2.50 -12.59 -4.35
C THR A 156 3.47 -12.15 -5.43
N GLY A 157 4.77 -12.26 -5.15
CA GLY A 157 5.81 -11.89 -6.10
C GLY A 157 7.22 -11.82 -5.50
N PRO A 158 8.21 -11.39 -6.29
CA PRO A 158 9.61 -11.39 -5.88
C PRO A 158 9.91 -10.45 -4.71
N ALA A 159 9.12 -9.38 -4.55
CA ALA A 159 9.23 -8.45 -3.42
C ALA A 159 9.00 -9.12 -2.06
N GLY A 160 8.20 -10.19 -2.02
CA GLY A 160 7.98 -10.98 -0.80
C GLY A 160 9.15 -11.89 -0.44
N CYS A 161 10.15 -12.04 -1.32
CA CYS A 161 11.32 -12.85 -1.05
C CYS A 161 12.37 -12.03 -0.30
N ALA A 162 12.85 -12.57 0.82
CA ALA A 162 13.96 -11.93 1.50
C ALA A 162 15.24 -12.06 0.65
N SER A 163 16.00 -10.97 0.60
CA SER A 163 17.39 -11.02 0.19
C SER A 163 18.19 -11.79 1.24
N ALA A 164 19.08 -12.67 0.77
CA ALA A 164 20.06 -13.30 1.66
C ALA A 164 20.88 -12.20 2.36
N PRO A 165 21.37 -12.45 3.59
CA PRO A 165 22.31 -11.55 4.24
C PRO A 165 23.46 -11.29 3.26
N GLY A 166 23.61 -10.04 2.82
CA GLY A 166 24.75 -9.67 2.01
C GLY A 166 26.04 -10.07 2.73
N PRO A 167 27.13 -10.40 2.02
CA PRO A 167 28.41 -10.60 2.67
C PRO A 167 28.68 -9.38 3.55
N SER A 168 28.90 -9.62 4.85
CA SER A 168 29.24 -8.57 5.81
C SER A 168 30.34 -7.70 5.19
N PRO A 169 30.28 -6.35 5.28
CA PRO A 169 31.33 -5.49 4.73
C PRO A 169 32.67 -6.03 5.19
N GLY A 170 33.45 -6.54 4.23
CA GLY A 170 34.78 -7.06 4.53
C GLY A 170 35.58 -5.98 5.27
N PRO A 171 36.52 -6.36 6.15
CA PRO A 171 37.31 -5.42 6.91
C PRO A 171 37.83 -4.32 5.98
N SER A 172 37.48 -3.07 6.31
CA SER A 172 37.86 -1.89 5.54
C SER A 172 39.36 -1.98 5.24
N PRO A 173 39.80 -1.81 3.98
CA PRO A 173 41.21 -1.76 3.66
C PRO A 173 41.88 -0.75 4.59
N GLY A 174 42.91 -1.19 5.31
CA GLY A 174 43.67 -0.33 6.21
C GLY A 174 44.13 0.94 5.50
N PRO A 175 44.41 2.02 6.26
CA PRO A 175 44.72 3.33 5.70
C PRO A 175 45.84 3.22 4.67
N SER A 176 45.52 3.57 3.43
CA SER A 176 46.49 3.71 2.36
C SER A 176 47.49 4.81 2.72
N PRO A 177 48.79 4.66 2.44
CA PRO A 177 49.78 5.72 2.66
C PRO A 177 49.32 7.03 2.01
N GLY A 178 49.29 8.10 2.81
CA GLY A 178 48.74 9.39 2.40
C GLY A 178 49.36 9.94 1.11
N PRO A 179 48.58 10.61 0.24
CA PRO A 179 49.14 11.34 -0.88
C PRO A 179 50.04 12.46 -0.35
N ALA A 180 51.22 12.61 -0.94
CA ALA A 180 52.04 13.79 -0.75
C ALA A 180 51.21 15.05 -1.03
N SER A 181 51.27 16.00 -0.11
CA SER A 181 50.63 17.31 -0.18
C SER A 181 50.91 17.97 -1.53
N HIS A 182 49.93 17.94 -2.44
CA HIS A 182 49.93 18.77 -3.64
C HIS A 182 49.17 20.05 -3.34
N SER A 183 49.81 21.16 -3.67
CA SER A 183 49.37 22.54 -3.48
C SER A 183 47.92 22.78 -3.90
N PRO A 184 47.21 23.73 -3.25
CA PRO A 184 45.82 24.01 -3.57
C PRO A 184 45.68 24.52 -5.03
N PRO A 185 44.59 24.14 -5.72
CA PRO A 185 44.31 24.65 -7.06
C PRO A 185 43.97 26.15 -7.03
N PRO A 186 44.25 26.89 -8.11
CA PRO A 186 43.91 28.30 -8.21
C PRO A 186 42.39 28.52 -8.24
N SER A 187 41.95 29.62 -7.63
CA SER A 187 40.54 30.00 -7.50
C SER A 187 39.85 30.20 -8.86
N PRO A 188 38.57 29.82 -9.00
CA PRO A 188 37.82 30.05 -10.22
C PRO A 188 37.50 31.54 -10.43
N PRO A 189 37.35 32.00 -11.69
CA PRO A 189 36.96 33.37 -12.00
C PRO A 189 35.50 33.65 -11.62
N PRO A 190 35.15 34.92 -11.34
CA PRO A 190 33.78 35.31 -10.99
C PRO A 190 32.81 35.11 -12.17
N SER A 191 31.62 34.59 -11.86
CA SER A 191 30.54 34.35 -12.81
C SER A 191 29.95 35.67 -13.37
N PRO A 192 29.51 35.69 -14.64
CA PRO A 192 28.89 36.86 -15.25
C PRO A 192 27.48 37.14 -14.68
N PRO A 193 27.01 38.40 -14.75
CA PRO A 193 25.70 38.79 -14.23
C PRO A 193 24.55 38.17 -15.04
N HIS A 194 23.53 37.70 -14.33
CA HIS A 194 22.31 37.12 -14.90
C HIS A 194 21.51 38.17 -15.71
N SER A 195 21.26 37.87 -16.98
CA SER A 195 20.25 38.58 -17.77
C SER A 195 18.84 38.34 -17.22
N PRO A 196 17.94 39.34 -17.26
CA PRO A 196 16.56 39.18 -16.81
C PRO A 196 15.78 38.25 -17.75
N SER A 197 15.15 37.23 -17.17
CA SER A 197 14.26 36.30 -17.87
C SER A 197 12.98 37.02 -18.30
N PHE A 198 12.70 37.01 -19.61
CA PHE A 198 11.41 37.41 -20.14
C PHE A 198 10.36 36.35 -19.76
N ILE A 199 9.37 36.74 -18.98
CA ILE A 199 8.20 35.91 -18.66
C ILE A 199 7.31 35.90 -19.91
N ALA A 200 7.21 34.74 -20.56
CA ALA A 200 6.22 34.53 -21.61
C ALA A 200 4.81 34.43 -20.99
N PRO A 201 3.78 35.02 -21.61
CA PRO A 201 2.41 34.91 -21.13
C PRO A 201 1.92 33.45 -21.22
N PRO A 202 1.04 33.03 -20.30
CA PRO A 202 0.50 31.67 -20.30
C PRO A 202 -0.36 31.42 -21.56
N PRO A 203 -0.34 30.18 -22.10
CA PRO A 203 -1.19 29.82 -23.22
C PRO A 203 -2.68 29.84 -22.82
N PRO A 204 -3.60 30.08 -23.77
CA PRO A 204 -5.03 30.04 -23.52
C PRO A 204 -5.49 28.65 -23.09
N LEU A 205 -6.42 28.62 -22.14
CA LEU A 205 -7.05 27.40 -21.61
C LEU A 205 -7.86 26.69 -22.71
N SER A 206 -7.64 25.39 -22.88
CA SER A 206 -8.43 24.53 -23.76
C SER A 206 -9.89 24.43 -23.26
N PRO A 207 -10.87 24.36 -24.17
CA PRO A 207 -12.26 24.13 -23.79
C PRO A 207 -12.46 22.75 -23.15
N PRO A 208 -13.44 22.60 -22.24
CA PRO A 208 -13.72 21.32 -21.61
C PRO A 208 -14.21 20.29 -22.63
N PRO A 209 -13.89 18.99 -22.44
CA PRO A 209 -14.37 17.93 -23.30
C PRO A 209 -15.91 17.78 -23.21
N PRO A 210 -16.57 17.31 -24.28
CA PRO A 210 -18.01 17.05 -24.26
C PRO A 210 -18.37 15.94 -23.27
N SER A 211 -19.53 16.07 -22.62
CA SER A 211 -20.06 15.09 -21.68
C SER A 211 -20.32 13.73 -22.36
N PRO A 212 -20.05 12.60 -21.68
CA PRO A 212 -20.35 11.28 -22.21
C PRO A 212 -21.87 11.06 -22.34
N PRO A 213 -22.31 10.22 -23.30
CA PRO A 213 -23.72 9.87 -23.46
C PRO A 213 -24.23 9.03 -22.27
N PRO A 214 -25.55 9.07 -21.98
CA PRO A 214 -26.13 8.28 -20.90
C PRO A 214 -26.05 6.76 -21.20
N PRO A 215 -25.92 5.91 -20.17
CA PRO A 215 -25.90 4.47 -20.34
C PRO A 215 -27.26 3.95 -20.87
N PRO A 216 -27.27 2.86 -21.65
CA PRO A 216 -28.50 2.23 -22.10
C PRO A 216 -29.31 1.65 -20.91
N PRO A 217 -30.64 1.58 -21.02
CA PRO A 217 -31.48 1.00 -19.97
C PRO A 217 -31.17 -0.49 -19.78
N ILE A 218 -30.95 -0.92 -18.54
CA ILE A 218 -30.79 -2.33 -18.18
C ILE A 218 -32.15 -3.01 -18.26
N ILE A 219 -32.29 -3.95 -19.19
CA ILE A 219 -33.47 -4.82 -19.29
C ILE A 219 -33.17 -6.06 -18.44
N CYS A 220 -33.84 -6.20 -17.30
CA CYS A 220 -33.79 -7.42 -16.50
C CYS A 220 -34.63 -8.51 -17.19
N GLU A 221 -33.99 -9.40 -17.95
CA GLU A 221 -34.64 -10.63 -18.41
C GLU A 221 -34.82 -11.58 -17.23
N VAL A 222 -36.08 -11.82 -16.86
CA VAL A 222 -36.46 -12.84 -15.87
C VAL A 222 -36.29 -14.21 -16.53
N VAL A 223 -35.20 -14.91 -16.21
CA VAL A 223 -34.98 -16.29 -16.64
C VAL A 223 -35.85 -17.21 -15.77
N PRO A 224 -36.77 -18.02 -16.33
CA PRO A 224 -37.57 -18.95 -15.54
C PRO A 224 -36.68 -20.09 -15.03
N SER A 225 -36.53 -20.18 -13.70
CA SER A 225 -35.78 -21.23 -13.02
C SER A 225 -36.45 -22.60 -13.21
N VAL A 226 -35.68 -23.54 -13.73
CA VAL A 226 -36.04 -24.95 -13.77
C VAL A 226 -35.84 -25.54 -12.37
N VAL A 227 -36.90 -26.13 -11.83
CA VAL A 227 -36.94 -26.89 -10.58
C VAL A 227 -35.91 -28.02 -10.62
N SER A 228 -35.04 -28.08 -9.63
CA SER A 228 -34.42 -29.34 -9.20
C SER A 228 -34.45 -29.41 -7.68
N GLN A 229 -35.24 -30.36 -7.18
CA GLN A 229 -35.39 -30.71 -5.78
C GLN A 229 -34.12 -31.40 -5.28
N SER A 230 -33.61 -30.98 -4.12
CA SER A 230 -32.99 -31.90 -3.14
C SER A 230 -32.93 -31.21 -1.78
N SER A 231 -33.19 -32.04 -0.76
CA SER A 231 -33.71 -31.72 0.55
C SER A 231 -32.73 -31.13 1.56
N ASP A 232 -33.32 -30.59 2.64
CA ASP A 232 -32.81 -30.43 4.00
C ASP A 232 -31.84 -29.27 4.31
N CYS A 233 -32.37 -28.20 4.92
CA CYS A 233 -32.32 -28.04 6.38
C CYS A 233 -33.09 -26.78 6.83
N SER A 234 -34.05 -26.98 7.72
CA SER A 234 -34.89 -25.98 8.38
C SER A 234 -34.08 -24.95 9.17
N PHE A 235 -34.48 -23.68 9.07
CA PHE A 235 -34.40 -22.74 10.18
C PHE A 235 -35.76 -22.06 10.35
N GLU A 236 -36.42 -22.40 11.46
CA GLU A 236 -37.62 -21.73 11.95
C GLU A 236 -37.30 -20.26 12.27
N CYS A 237 -38.12 -19.35 11.75
CA CYS A 237 -38.47 -18.12 12.45
C CYS A 237 -39.99 -18.00 12.38
N GLY A 238 -40.67 -18.45 13.45
CA GLY A 238 -41.99 -17.94 13.80
C GLY A 238 -41.90 -16.41 13.99
N GLY A 239 -42.90 -15.61 13.64
CA GLY A 239 -44.33 -15.88 13.78
C GLY A 239 -44.84 -15.06 14.97
N GLY A 240 -45.45 -13.91 14.67
CA GLY A 240 -46.17 -13.05 15.63
C GLY A 240 -46.17 -11.61 15.10
N GLY A 241 -47.25 -11.02 14.58
CA GLY A 241 -48.67 -11.31 14.74
C GLY A 241 -49.32 -10.19 15.58
N GLY A 242 -50.05 -9.29 14.90
CA GLY A 242 -51.31 -8.73 15.42
C GLY A 242 -51.36 -7.26 15.87
N GLY A 243 -52.35 -6.56 15.32
CA GLY A 243 -53.07 -5.42 15.93
C GLY A 243 -52.54 -4.04 15.55
N LEU A 244 -53.29 -3.10 14.97
CA LEU A 244 -54.73 -2.92 14.73
C LEU A 244 -54.94 -2.19 13.40
#